data_AF-A0A8G2BJ30-F1
#
_entry.id   AF-A0A8G2BJ30-F1
#
_cell.length_a   1.000
_cell.length_b   1.000
_cell.length_c   1.000
_cell.angle_alpha   90.00
_cell.angle_beta   90.00
_cell.angle_gamma   90.00
#
_symmetry.space_group_name_H-M   'P 1'
#
loop_
_entity.id
_entity.type
_entity.pdbx_description
1 polymer ?
#
loop_
_entity_poly.entity_id
_entity_poly.type
_entity_poly.pdbx_seq_one_letter_code
_entity_poly.pdbx_strand_id
1 'polypeptide(L)'
;MADIDPLDRRALGVLSETVNAELGAGSIVAREVNRAYRSGRSADLRTASAAFDALPSWQRSSIGDDASRRARRMRAKPAEPRRTPVRESARDSARDWQDLREAQDRVVIPSPPRFLKPRVTR
;
A
#
# COMPACT_ATOMS: atom_id res chain seq x y z
N MET A 1 9.60 -15.07 -11.02
CA MET A 1 9.42 -13.65 -10.60
C MET A 1 8.23 -13.62 -9.66
N ALA A 2 8.33 -12.93 -8.53
CA ALA A 2 7.22 -12.87 -7.57
C ALA A 2 6.24 -11.75 -7.98
N ASP A 3 4.99 -12.12 -8.20
CA ASP A 3 3.90 -11.18 -8.49
C ASP A 3 3.28 -10.66 -7.20
N ILE A 4 2.68 -9.47 -7.27
CA ILE A 4 1.96 -8.83 -6.17
C ILE A 4 0.63 -9.56 -5.97
N ASP A 5 0.23 -9.74 -4.70
CA ASP A 5 -1.06 -10.30 -4.36
C ASP A 5 -2.23 -9.51 -5.01
N PRO A 6 -3.30 -10.15 -5.51
CA PRO A 6 -4.41 -9.46 -6.14
C PRO A 6 -5.08 -8.38 -5.25
N LEU A 7 -5.11 -8.59 -3.93
CA LEU A 7 -5.63 -7.60 -2.98
C LEU A 7 -4.72 -6.37 -2.92
N ASP A 8 -3.41 -6.60 -2.82
CA ASP A 8 -2.41 -5.53 -2.75
C ASP A 8 -2.37 -4.76 -4.08
N ARG A 9 -2.59 -5.44 -5.21
CA ARG A 9 -2.75 -4.80 -6.52
C ARG A 9 -3.99 -3.91 -6.59
N ARG A 10 -5.12 -4.30 -5.99
CA ARG A 10 -6.32 -3.44 -5.90
C ARG A 10 -6.06 -2.21 -5.03
N ALA A 11 -5.38 -2.38 -3.90
CA ALA A 11 -4.97 -1.27 -3.04
C ALA A 11 -4.05 -0.28 -3.77
N LEU A 12 -3.08 -0.79 -4.54
CA LEU A 12 -2.22 0.03 -5.41
C LEU A 12 -3.00 0.79 -6.48
N GLY A 13 -4.10 0.23 -7.01
CA GLY A 13 -4.97 0.94 -7.96
C GLY A 13 -5.59 2.18 -7.32
N VAL A 14 -6.16 2.04 -6.13
CA VAL A 14 -6.73 3.18 -5.38
C VAL A 14 -5.65 4.20 -5.04
N LEU A 15 -4.49 3.74 -4.56
CA LEU A 15 -3.37 4.61 -4.22
C LEU A 15 -2.85 5.36 -5.45
N SER A 16 -2.75 4.69 -6.61
CA SER A 16 -2.30 5.32 -7.85
C SER A 16 -3.23 6.45 -8.28
N GLU A 17 -4.55 6.27 -8.16
CA GLU A 17 -5.51 7.33 -8.46
C GLU A 17 -5.38 8.50 -7.50
N THR A 18 -5.26 8.23 -6.21
CA THR A 18 -5.13 9.27 -5.18
C THR A 18 -3.83 10.05 -5.32
N VAL A 19 -2.68 9.37 -5.43
CA VAL A 19 -1.38 10.03 -5.59
C VAL A 19 -1.35 10.89 -6.86
N ASN A 20 -1.97 10.44 -7.94
CA ASN A 20 -2.07 11.23 -9.18
C ASN A 20 -2.96 12.46 -9.02
N ALA A 21 -4.03 12.38 -8.22
CA ALA A 21 -4.90 13.52 -7.93
C ALA A 21 -4.21 14.55 -7.02
N GLU A 22 -3.47 14.10 -6.01
CA GLU A 22 -2.81 14.96 -5.02
C GLU A 22 -1.51 15.58 -5.52
N LEU A 23 -0.67 14.79 -6.22
CA LEU A 23 0.68 15.21 -6.64
C LEU A 23 0.79 15.55 -8.13
N GLY A 24 -0.25 15.22 -8.90
CA GLY A 24 -0.27 15.35 -10.35
C GLY A 24 0.51 14.24 -11.09
N ALA A 25 0.18 14.06 -12.37
CA ALA A 25 0.79 13.06 -13.25
C ALA A 25 2.29 13.26 -13.48
N GLY A 26 2.81 14.47 -13.23
CA GLY A 26 4.23 14.80 -13.30
C GLY A 26 5.05 14.27 -12.13
N SER A 27 4.43 13.85 -11.03
CA SER A 27 5.15 13.36 -9.85
C SER A 27 5.83 12.01 -10.13
N ILE A 28 7.09 11.86 -9.69
CA ILE A 28 7.81 10.58 -9.73
C ILE A 28 7.04 9.53 -8.93
N VAL A 29 6.50 9.92 -7.77
CA VAL A 29 5.73 9.00 -6.91
C VAL A 29 4.47 8.51 -7.62
N ALA A 30 3.74 9.41 -8.30
CA ALA A 30 2.56 9.03 -9.08
C ALA A 30 2.91 8.03 -10.19
N ARG A 31 4.04 8.24 -10.88
CA ARG A 31 4.53 7.36 -11.94
C ARG A 31 4.92 5.98 -11.41
N GLU A 32 5.70 5.91 -10.34
CA GLU A 32 6.15 4.63 -9.78
C GLU A 32 5.00 3.82 -9.17
N VAL A 33 4.07 4.47 -8.47
CA VAL A 33 2.86 3.79 -7.95
C VAL A 33 1.99 3.28 -9.10
N ASN A 34 1.80 4.06 -10.17
CA ASN A 34 1.07 3.60 -11.36
C ASN A 34 1.77 2.45 -12.07
N ARG A 35 3.10 2.49 -12.14
CA ARG A 35 3.93 1.43 -12.72
C ARG A 35 3.75 0.12 -11.95
N ALA A 36 3.84 0.16 -10.63
CA ALA A 36 3.63 -1.01 -9.78
C ALA A 36 2.23 -1.60 -9.93
N TYR A 37 1.19 -0.76 -10.00
CA TYR A 37 -0.18 -1.20 -10.25
C TYR A 37 -0.34 -1.91 -11.61
N ARG A 38 0.21 -1.33 -12.67
CA ARG A 38 0.11 -1.87 -14.04
C ARG A 38 0.92 -3.14 -14.22
N SER A 39 2.16 -3.17 -13.71
CA SER A 39 3.05 -4.31 -13.90
C SER A 39 2.70 -5.49 -13.01
N GLY A 40 2.16 -5.25 -11.82
CA GLY A 40 1.87 -6.30 -10.84
C GLY A 40 3.12 -6.98 -10.28
N ARG A 41 4.32 -6.41 -10.47
CA ARG A 41 5.59 -7.04 -10.08
C ARG A 41 6.06 -6.56 -8.71
N SER A 42 6.52 -7.48 -7.87
CA SER A 42 7.03 -7.14 -6.52
C SER A 42 8.26 -6.22 -6.54
N ALA A 43 9.04 -6.22 -7.62
CA ALA A 43 10.16 -5.29 -7.79
C ALA A 43 9.67 -3.84 -7.97
N ASP A 44 8.63 -3.64 -8.76
CA ASP A 44 8.05 -2.31 -9.00
C ASP A 44 7.32 -1.81 -7.74
N LEU A 45 6.69 -2.71 -6.97
CA LEU A 45 6.13 -2.38 -5.66
C LEU A 45 7.20 -1.79 -4.72
N ARG A 46 8.38 -2.41 -4.63
CA ARG A 46 9.47 -1.90 -3.78
C ARG A 46 9.91 -0.51 -4.20
N THR A 47 10.03 -0.26 -5.51
CA THR A 47 10.37 1.07 -6.04
C THR A 47 9.28 2.09 -5.70
N ALA A 48 8.01 1.73 -5.86
CA ALA A 48 6.87 2.59 -5.52
C ALA A 48 6.83 2.90 -4.01
N SER A 49 7.07 1.92 -3.15
CA SER A 49 7.17 2.11 -1.69
C SER A 49 8.29 3.08 -1.33
N ALA A 50 9.49 2.89 -1.89
CA ALA A 50 10.62 3.79 -1.64
C ALA A 50 10.34 5.24 -2.12
N ALA A 51 9.73 5.39 -3.30
CA ALA A 51 9.34 6.70 -3.82
C ALA A 51 8.27 7.36 -2.93
N PHE A 52 7.30 6.59 -2.44
CA PHE A 52 6.28 7.10 -1.54
C PHE A 52 6.86 7.49 -0.17
N ASP A 53 7.76 6.67 0.39
CA ASP A 53 8.42 6.93 1.67
C ASP A 53 9.35 8.14 1.67
N ALA A 54 9.84 8.55 0.50
CA ALA A 54 10.59 9.78 0.32
C ALA A 54 9.75 11.06 0.52
N LEU A 55 8.41 10.95 0.53
CA LEU A 55 7.53 12.08 0.81
C LEU A 55 7.59 12.48 2.30
N PRO A 56 7.43 13.78 2.61
CA PRO A 56 7.20 14.25 3.97
C PRO A 56 6.10 13.46 4.68
N SER A 57 6.26 13.21 5.97
CA SER A 57 5.32 12.40 6.77
C SER A 57 3.88 12.94 6.71
N TRP A 58 3.71 14.26 6.82
CA TRP A 58 2.40 14.92 6.73
C TRP A 58 1.72 14.64 5.37
N GLN A 59 2.49 14.60 4.29
CA GLN A 59 1.98 14.41 2.94
C GLN A 59 1.60 12.95 2.71
N ARG A 60 2.38 12.00 3.24
CA ARG A 60 2.03 10.58 3.25
C ARG A 60 0.73 10.32 4.01
N SER A 61 0.57 10.92 5.19
CA SER A 61 -0.66 10.79 5.98
C SER A 61 -1.87 11.35 5.23
N SER A 62 -1.75 12.54 4.63
CA SER A 62 -2.84 13.15 3.83
C SER A 62 -3.27 12.24 2.68
N ILE A 63 -2.30 11.75 1.88
CA ILE A 63 -2.58 10.84 0.76
C ILE A 63 -3.18 9.52 1.25
N GLY A 64 -2.68 8.98 2.36
CA GLY A 64 -3.19 7.77 2.99
C GLY A 64 -4.65 7.91 3.42
N ASP A 65 -5.00 9.02 4.06
CA ASP A 65 -6.37 9.32 4.47
C ASP A 65 -7.30 9.45 3.25
N ASP A 66 -6.86 10.10 2.18
CA ASP A 66 -7.65 10.22 0.95
C ASP A 66 -7.82 8.90 0.21
N ALA A 67 -6.77 8.07 0.16
CA ALA A 67 -6.85 6.72 -0.38
C ALA A 67 -7.84 5.87 0.42
N SER A 68 -7.80 5.93 1.75
CA SER A 68 -8.74 5.26 2.64
C SER A 68 -10.18 5.74 2.44
N ARG A 69 -10.40 7.06 2.35
CA ARG A 69 -11.72 7.63 2.02
C ARG A 69 -12.22 7.14 0.66
N ARG A 70 -11.35 7.09 -0.35
CA ARG A 70 -11.68 6.64 -1.70
C ARG A 70 -12.02 5.15 -1.73
N ALA A 71 -11.24 4.30 -1.08
CA ALA A 71 -11.50 2.87 -0.94
C ALA A 71 -12.85 2.60 -0.26
N ARG A 72 -13.16 3.33 0.82
CA ARG A 72 -14.46 3.24 1.51
C ARG A 72 -15.62 3.64 0.59
N ARG A 73 -15.48 4.71 -0.20
CA ARG A 73 -16.50 5.11 -1.19
C ARG A 73 -16.70 4.07 -2.28
N MET A 74 -15.64 3.41 -2.75
CA MET A 74 -15.76 2.33 -3.72
C MET A 74 -16.47 1.10 -3.15
N ARG A 75 -16.24 0.77 -1.87
CA ARG A 75 -16.96 -0.29 -1.15
C ARG A 75 -18.40 0.07 -0.82
N ALA A 76 -18.66 1.34 -0.51
CA ALA A 76 -19.98 1.85 -0.12
C ALA A 76 -20.91 2.17 -1.29
N LYS A 77 -20.43 2.12 -2.56
CA LYS A 77 -21.30 2.08 -3.73
C LYS A 77 -21.98 0.71 -3.75
N PRO A 78 -23.26 0.59 -3.37
CA PRO A 78 -23.94 -0.69 -3.38
C PRO A 78 -24.16 -1.08 -4.85
N ALA A 79 -23.79 -2.31 -5.20
CA ALA A 79 -24.63 -3.02 -6.17
C ALA A 79 -26.07 -3.03 -5.62
N GLU A 80 -27.05 -2.90 -6.49
CA GLU A 80 -28.50 -2.84 -6.23
C GLU A 80 -29.03 -3.61 -4.99
N PRO A 81 -30.15 -3.16 -4.40
CA PRO A 81 -30.65 -3.68 -3.14
C PRO A 81 -31.25 -5.07 -3.31
N ARG A 82 -30.47 -6.13 -3.05
CA ARG A 82 -31.02 -7.46 -2.77
C ARG A 82 -30.94 -7.77 -1.28
N ARG A 83 -32.12 -7.68 -0.67
CA ARG A 83 -32.51 -8.07 0.69
C ARG A 83 -31.77 -9.31 1.22
N THR A 84 -30.88 -9.14 2.19
CA THR A 84 -30.79 -9.96 3.42
C THR A 84 -29.73 -9.35 4.35
N PRO A 85 -30.02 -9.13 5.65
CA PRO A 85 -29.00 -8.67 6.59
C PRO A 85 -28.21 -9.88 7.09
N VAL A 86 -27.12 -10.25 6.40
CA VAL A 86 -26.13 -11.14 7.00
C VAL A 86 -25.19 -10.27 7.82
N ARG A 87 -25.18 -10.55 9.12
CA ARG A 87 -24.34 -9.91 10.13
C ARG A 87 -22.90 -10.42 9.95
N GLU A 88 -22.26 -10.10 8.84
CA GLU A 88 -20.87 -10.47 8.58
C GLU A 88 -19.94 -9.34 9.04
N SER A 89 -19.36 -9.58 10.21
CA SER A 89 -18.11 -9.04 10.74
C SER A 89 -17.39 -8.01 9.86
N ALA A 90 -17.50 -6.75 10.25
CA ALA A 90 -16.77 -5.61 9.71
C ALA A 90 -15.25 -5.63 10.02
N ARG A 91 -14.58 -6.79 9.91
CA ARG A 91 -13.14 -6.96 10.18
C ARG A 91 -12.25 -7.12 8.95
N ASP A 92 -12.79 -7.40 7.77
CA ASP A 92 -11.95 -7.77 6.60
C ASP A 92 -11.79 -6.67 5.53
N SER A 93 -11.78 -5.38 5.92
CA SER A 93 -11.91 -4.31 4.92
C SER A 93 -11.09 -3.04 5.13
N ALA A 94 -10.28 -2.99 6.18
CA ALA A 94 -9.35 -1.89 6.40
C ALA A 94 -7.92 -2.44 6.44
N ARG A 95 -7.48 -3.04 5.33
CA ARG A 95 -6.04 -3.29 5.18
C ARG A 95 -5.41 -1.94 4.87
N ASP A 96 -4.78 -1.35 5.87
CA ASP A 96 -4.17 -0.03 5.78
C ASP A 96 -2.95 -0.13 4.86
N TRP A 97 -2.57 0.95 4.18
CA TRP A 97 -1.31 0.98 3.41
C TRP A 97 -0.09 0.68 4.31
N GLN A 98 -0.25 0.85 5.61
CA GLN A 98 0.69 0.46 6.64
C GLN A 98 0.83 -1.07 6.79
N ASP A 99 -0.22 -1.84 6.49
CA ASP A 99 -0.17 -3.32 6.45
C ASP A 99 0.60 -3.85 5.22
N LEU A 100 0.66 -3.07 4.13
CA LEU A 100 1.51 -3.38 2.98
C LEU A 100 3.01 -3.23 3.32
N ARG A 101 3.32 -2.42 4.32
CA ARG A 101 4.68 -2.25 4.87
C ARG A 101 5.05 -3.43 5.78
N GLU A 102 4.13 -3.88 6.65
CA GLU A 102 4.35 -5.02 7.55
C GLU A 102 4.36 -6.39 6.86
N ALA A 103 3.67 -6.55 5.72
CA ALA A 103 3.72 -7.80 4.95
C ALA A 103 5.13 -8.15 4.44
N GLN A 104 6.07 -7.19 4.41
CA GLN A 104 7.48 -7.42 4.09
C GLN A 104 8.31 -7.88 5.30
N ASP A 105 7.83 -7.70 6.53
CA ASP A 105 8.53 -8.06 7.79
C ASP A 105 8.22 -9.49 8.29
N ARG A 106 7.32 -10.23 7.62
CA ARG A 106 7.00 -11.65 7.94
C ARG A 106 7.78 -12.67 7.10
N VAL A 107 8.93 -12.30 6.56
CA VAL A 107 9.90 -13.28 6.07
C VAL A 107 10.68 -13.78 7.28
N VAL A 108 10.53 -15.07 7.58
CA VAL A 108 11.34 -15.81 8.57
C VAL A 108 12.80 -15.37 8.44
N ILE A 109 13.33 -14.73 9.48
CA ILE A 109 14.69 -14.21 9.53
C ILE A 109 15.65 -15.37 9.83
N PRO A 110 16.43 -15.92 8.87
CA PRO A 110 17.66 -16.59 9.26
C PRO A 110 18.61 -15.54 9.82
N SER A 111 19.18 -15.85 10.99
CA SER A 111 20.08 -15.00 11.79
C SER A 111 20.93 -14.02 10.96
N PRO A 112 20.99 -12.73 11.36
CA PRO A 112 21.73 -11.73 10.60
C PRO A 112 23.23 -12.06 10.54
N PRO A 113 23.89 -11.84 9.40
CA PRO A 113 25.32 -12.07 9.29
C PRO A 113 26.12 -11.07 10.15
N ARG A 114 27.19 -11.58 10.77
CA ARG A 114 27.93 -11.03 11.93
C ARG A 114 28.55 -9.63 11.80
N PHE A 115 28.44 -8.95 10.66
CA PHE A 115 29.08 -7.67 10.40
C PHE A 115 28.22 -6.43 10.74
N LEU A 116 26.95 -6.61 11.14
CA LEU A 116 26.07 -5.54 11.62
C LEU A 116 25.96 -5.47 13.16
N LYS A 117 26.95 -5.98 13.90
CA LYS A 117 27.05 -5.68 15.33
C LYS A 117 27.77 -4.34 15.52
N PRO A 118 27.17 -3.33 16.17
CA PRO A 118 27.95 -2.18 16.63
C PRO A 118 29.01 -2.68 17.61
N ARG A 119 30.27 -2.24 17.45
CA ARG A 119 31.30 -2.38 18.49
C ARG A 119 30.78 -1.64 19.72
N VAL A 120 30.43 -2.38 20.76
CA VAL A 120 30.21 -1.82 22.09
C VAL A 120 31.59 -1.37 22.58
N THR A 121 31.89 -0.07 22.47
CA THR A 121 32.93 0.57 23.26
C THR A 121 32.37 0.84 24.64
N ARG A 122 32.83 0.07 25.63
CA ARG A 122 32.99 0.54 27.00
C ARG A 122 34.24 -0.11 27.58
#